data_AF-A0A7X6LLV2-F1
#
_entry.id   AF-A0A7X6LLV2-F1
#
_cell.length_a   1.000
_cell.length_b   1.000
_cell.length_c   1.000
_cell.angle_alpha   90.00
_cell.angle_beta   90.00
_cell.angle_gamma   90.00
#
_symmetry.space_group_name_H-M   'P 1'
#
loop_
_entity.id
_entity.type
_entity.pdbx_description
1 polymer ?
#
loop_
_entity_poly.entity_id
_entity_poly.type
_entity_poly.pdbx_seq_one_letter_code
_entity_poly.pdbx_strand_id
1 'polypeptide(L)'
;MPWQEIDSSLNEVGSDFTVQGIDLNYVGVILGPSVVWNEEINALDIDADKSMDHQKIRKIKGTYNTVENKKYLRNVVNVLLTRGVHGLYIYAVDDKLREKLTGLNRLK
;
A
#
# COMPACT_ATOMS: atom_id res chain seq x y z
N MET A 1 -17.27 -8.64 16.42
CA MET A 1 -16.30 -7.59 16.76
C MET A 1 -15.35 -7.45 15.59
N PRO A 2 -15.22 -6.25 15.00
CA PRO A 2 -14.19 -5.99 14.00
C PRO A 2 -12.79 -6.33 14.52
N TRP A 3 -11.86 -6.71 13.63
CA TRP A 3 -10.51 -7.13 14.02
C TRP A 3 -9.80 -6.09 14.88
N GLN A 4 -9.90 -4.81 14.51
CA GLN A 4 -9.26 -3.69 15.22
C GLN A 4 -9.80 -3.42 16.64
N GLU A 5 -10.93 -4.03 17.02
CA GLU A 5 -11.53 -3.90 18.35
C GLU A 5 -11.19 -5.07 19.27
N ILE A 6 -10.37 -6.02 18.81
CA ILE A 6 -9.94 -7.18 19.60
C ILE A 6 -8.65 -6.82 20.34
N ASP A 7 -8.64 -6.87 21.67
CA ASP A 7 -7.45 -6.54 22.49
C ASP A 7 -6.18 -7.29 22.05
N SER A 8 -6.31 -8.55 21.62
CA SER A 8 -5.18 -9.34 21.14
C SER A 8 -4.58 -8.84 19.82
N SER A 9 -5.31 -8.04 19.03
CA SER A 9 -4.82 -7.51 17.75
C SER A 9 -3.97 -6.25 17.89
N LEU A 10 -3.74 -5.75 19.12
CA LEU A 10 -2.99 -4.51 19.35
C LEU A 10 -1.59 -4.51 18.73
N ASN A 11 -0.95 -5.68 18.64
CA ASN A 11 0.40 -5.85 18.09
C ASN A 11 0.40 -6.45 16.67
N GLU A 12 -0.75 -6.47 16.00
CA GLU A 12 -0.91 -7.05 14.68
C GLU A 12 -1.04 -5.95 13.61
N VAL A 13 -0.76 -6.32 12.36
CA VAL A 13 -0.97 -5.46 11.19
C VAL A 13 -2.08 -6.06 10.34
N GLY A 14 -3.13 -5.28 10.08
CA GLY A 14 -4.24 -5.67 9.23
C GLY A 14 -3.85 -5.67 7.75
N SER A 15 -4.54 -6.49 6.95
CA SER A 15 -4.49 -6.47 5.50
C SER A 15 -5.63 -5.63 4.90
N ASP A 16 -5.59 -5.42 3.59
CA ASP A 16 -6.67 -4.78 2.83
C ASP A 16 -8.03 -5.47 3.03
N PHE A 17 -8.04 -6.79 3.22
CA PHE A 17 -9.26 -7.57 3.49
C PHE A 17 -9.84 -7.32 4.88
N THR A 18 -8.99 -7.11 5.89
CA THR A 18 -9.45 -6.95 7.28
C THR A 18 -9.99 -5.56 7.59
N VAL A 19 -9.57 -4.55 6.82
CA VAL A 19 -9.95 -3.14 7.02
C VAL A 19 -11.01 -2.65 6.03
N GLN A 20 -11.51 -3.53 5.15
CA GLN A 20 -12.42 -3.14 4.08
C GLN A 20 -13.78 -2.70 4.64
N GLY A 21 -14.24 -1.51 4.24
CA GLY A 21 -15.55 -0.99 4.62
C GLY A 21 -15.63 -0.36 6.02
N ILE A 22 -14.47 -0.14 6.65
CA ILE A 22 -14.37 0.52 7.95
C ILE A 22 -13.42 1.71 7.82
N ASP A 23 -13.81 2.83 8.40
CA ASP A 23 -12.96 4.00 8.53
C ASP A 23 -12.37 4.04 9.94
N LEU A 24 -11.09 4.39 10.05
CA LEU A 24 -10.33 4.42 11.30
C LEU A 24 -9.90 5.86 11.58
N ASN A 25 -9.92 6.27 12.85
CA ASN A 25 -9.54 7.64 13.24
C ASN A 25 -8.12 7.97 12.77
N TYR A 26 -7.17 7.06 13.00
CA TYR A 26 -5.79 7.16 12.55
C TYR A 26 -5.33 5.83 11.94
N VAL A 27 -4.58 5.89 10.85
CA VAL A 27 -4.07 4.69 10.16
C VAL A 27 -2.60 4.85 9.84
N GLY A 28 -1.81 3.79 10.11
CA GLY A 28 -0.48 3.60 9.53
C GLY A 28 -0.57 2.65 8.34
N VAL A 29 -0.12 3.08 7.17
CA VAL A 29 -0.08 2.25 5.95
C VAL A 29 1.38 1.93 5.63
N ILE A 30 1.66 0.64 5.49
CA ILE A 30 2.94 0.13 4.99
C ILE A 30 2.77 -0.17 3.50
N LEU A 31 3.40 0.63 2.65
CA LEU A 31 3.49 0.39 1.22
C LEU A 31 4.61 -0.63 1.00
N GLY A 32 4.20 -1.86 0.65
CA GLY A 32 5.10 -2.98 0.39
C GLY A 32 6.03 -2.76 -0.82
N PRO A 33 6.97 -3.68 -1.08
CA PRO A 33 8.03 -3.51 -2.07
C PRO A 33 7.54 -3.41 -3.53
N SER A 34 6.28 -3.74 -3.81
CA SER A 34 5.65 -3.56 -5.13
C SER A 34 5.21 -2.12 -5.41
N VAL A 35 5.16 -1.25 -4.41
CA VAL A 35 4.82 0.16 -4.57
C VAL A 35 6.12 0.95 -4.66
N VAL A 36 6.41 1.49 -5.85
CA VAL A 36 7.73 2.02 -6.18
C VAL A 36 7.64 3.46 -6.68
N TRP A 37 8.74 4.18 -6.62
CA TRP A 37 8.86 5.47 -7.31
C TRP A 37 9.37 5.28 -8.74
N ASN A 38 8.66 5.86 -9.71
CA ASN A 38 9.10 5.93 -11.10
C ASN A 38 9.66 7.33 -11.39
N GLU A 39 10.97 7.40 -11.60
CA GLU A 39 11.69 8.65 -11.87
C GLU A 39 11.39 9.23 -13.26
N GLU A 40 11.07 8.40 -14.25
CA GLU A 40 10.83 8.83 -15.63
C GLU A 40 9.55 9.66 -15.74
N ILE A 41 8.51 9.25 -15.01
CA ILE A 41 7.21 9.94 -14.99
C ILE A 41 7.01 10.78 -13.72
N ASN A 42 8.02 10.82 -12.84
CA ASN A 42 7.99 11.52 -11.56
C ASN A 42 6.73 11.23 -10.71
N ALA A 43 6.36 9.95 -10.62
CA ALA A 43 5.15 9.51 -9.93
C ALA A 43 5.30 8.11 -9.30
N LEU A 44 4.38 7.76 -8.40
CA LEU A 44 4.24 6.40 -7.88
C LEU A 44 3.84 5.44 -8.99
N ASP A 45 4.48 4.28 -9.04
CA ASP A 45 4.14 3.17 -9.93
C ASP A 45 4.07 1.85 -9.15
N ILE A 46 3.63 0.80 -9.82
CA ILE A 46 3.58 -0.56 -9.31
C ILE A 46 4.56 -1.45 -10.09
N ASP A 47 5.41 -2.16 -9.35
CA ASP A 47 6.17 -3.31 -9.81
C ASP A 47 5.54 -4.58 -9.23
N ALA A 48 4.67 -5.20 -10.01
CA ALA A 48 3.88 -6.36 -9.58
C ALA A 48 4.73 -7.63 -9.40
N ASP A 49 5.93 -7.69 -9.99
CA ASP A 49 6.88 -8.80 -9.75
C ASP A 49 7.46 -8.77 -8.33
N LYS A 50 7.38 -7.63 -7.64
CA LYS A 50 7.75 -7.48 -6.22
C LYS A 50 6.55 -7.62 -5.28
N SER A 51 5.37 -8.02 -5.77
CA SER A 51 4.20 -8.20 -4.91
C SER A 51 4.42 -9.38 -3.96
N MET A 52 4.12 -9.19 -2.68
CA MET A 52 4.15 -10.30 -1.72
C MET A 52 2.86 -11.13 -1.73
N ASP A 53 1.85 -10.72 -2.50
CA ASP A 53 0.61 -11.45 -2.70
C ASP A 53 0.50 -11.96 -4.15
N HIS A 54 1.25 -13.04 -4.44
CA HIS A 54 1.20 -13.71 -5.74
C HIS A 54 -0.05 -14.57 -5.95
N GLN A 55 -0.86 -14.81 -4.90
CA GLN A 55 -2.09 -15.59 -5.03
C GLN A 55 -3.23 -14.78 -5.64
N LYS A 56 -3.20 -13.44 -5.50
CA LYS A 56 -4.21 -12.53 -6.05
C LYS A 56 -3.89 -11.99 -7.44
N ILE A 57 -2.70 -12.25 -7.97
CA ILE A 57 -2.26 -11.74 -9.27
C ILE A 57 -1.79 -12.85 -10.20
N ARG A 58 -2.01 -12.70 -11.50
CA ARG A 58 -1.72 -13.76 -12.47
C ARG A 58 -0.40 -13.50 -13.21
N LYS A 59 0.47 -14.50 -13.26
CA LYS A 59 1.68 -14.46 -14.09
C LYS A 59 1.33 -14.67 -15.56
N ILE A 60 1.75 -13.76 -16.44
CA ILE A 60 1.57 -13.85 -17.89
C ILE A 60 2.95 -13.71 -18.55
N LYS A 61 3.31 -14.65 -19.42
CA LYS A 61 4.61 -14.66 -20.14
C LYS A 61 5.83 -14.47 -19.22
N GLY A 62 5.80 -15.06 -18.02
CA GLY A 62 6.93 -15.05 -17.10
C GLY A 62 7.02 -13.82 -16.18
N THR A 63 6.05 -12.89 -16.23
CA THR A 63 6.02 -11.71 -15.36
C THR A 63 4.62 -11.49 -14.77
N TYR A 64 4.57 -10.87 -13.60
CA TYR A 64 3.38 -10.34 -12.97
C TYR A 64 3.10 -8.89 -13.37
N ASN A 65 4.02 -8.20 -14.06
CA ASN A 65 3.89 -6.80 -14.50
C ASN A 65 2.91 -6.60 -15.68
N THR A 66 1.72 -7.18 -15.56
CA THR A 66 0.62 -6.97 -16.50
C THR A 66 -0.15 -5.70 -16.15
N VAL A 67 -0.83 -5.12 -17.12
CA VAL A 67 -1.67 -3.93 -16.92
C VAL A 67 -2.76 -4.19 -15.89
N GLU A 68 -3.36 -5.38 -15.93
CA GLU A 68 -4.42 -5.81 -15.02
C GLU A 68 -3.92 -5.92 -13.58
N ASN A 69 -2.75 -6.55 -13.36
CA ASN A 69 -2.18 -6.71 -12.02
C ASN A 69 -1.75 -5.36 -11.43
N LYS A 70 -1.11 -4.49 -12.24
CA LYS A 70 -0.77 -3.14 -11.80
C LYS A 70 -2.02 -2.35 -11.42
N LYS A 71 -3.09 -2.44 -12.23
CA LYS A 71 -4.37 -1.78 -11.93
C LYS A 71 -4.98 -2.30 -10.62
N TYR A 72 -5.00 -3.62 -10.43
CA TYR A 72 -5.51 -4.24 -9.20
C TYR A 72 -4.73 -3.76 -7.97
N LEU A 73 -3.39 -3.83 -7.99
CA LEU A 73 -2.55 -3.40 -6.87
C LEU A 73 -2.67 -1.89 -6.58
N ARG A 74 -2.81 -1.04 -7.61
CA ARG A 74 -3.13 0.39 -7.39
C ARG A 74 -4.46 0.58 -6.67
N ASN A 75 -5.48 -0.21 -6.99
CA ASN A 75 -6.76 -0.14 -6.29
C ASN A 75 -6.63 -0.55 -4.82
N VAL A 76 -5.85 -1.59 -4.52
CA VAL A 76 -5.55 -1.98 -3.13
C VAL A 76 -4.91 -0.83 -2.37
N VAL A 77 -3.89 -0.18 -2.95
CA VAL A 77 -3.24 1.00 -2.36
C VAL A 77 -4.26 2.13 -2.12
N ASN A 78 -5.13 2.42 -3.10
CA ASN A 78 -6.17 3.45 -2.94
C ASN A 78 -7.17 3.12 -1.80
N VAL A 79 -7.57 1.86 -1.66
CA VAL A 79 -8.44 1.46 -0.55
C VAL A 79 -7.75 1.73 0.79
N LEU A 80 -6.48 1.31 0.95
CA LEU A 80 -5.72 1.50 2.18
C LEU A 80 -5.52 2.99 2.54
N LEU A 81 -5.15 3.80 1.56
CA LEU A 81 -4.85 5.23 1.78
C LEU A 81 -6.11 6.08 2.08
N THR A 82 -7.32 5.55 1.83
CA THR A 82 -8.59 6.25 2.08
C THR A 82 -9.26 5.87 3.39
N ARG A 83 -8.65 5.02 4.22
CA ARG A 83 -9.26 4.54 5.48
C ARG A 83 -9.12 5.52 6.66
N GLY A 84 -8.20 6.46 6.61
CA GLY A 84 -7.90 7.38 7.73
C GLY A 84 -8.81 8.61 7.75
N VAL A 85 -9.56 8.80 8.84
CA VAL A 85 -10.48 9.95 9.00
C VAL A 85 -9.77 11.21 9.49
N HIS A 86 -8.98 11.09 10.56
CA HIS A 86 -8.28 12.24 11.17
C HIS A 86 -6.80 12.29 10.80
N GLY A 87 -6.19 11.15 10.48
CA GLY A 87 -4.80 11.14 10.05
C GLY A 87 -4.36 9.83 9.39
N LEU A 88 -3.41 9.98 8.48
CA LEU A 88 -2.79 8.90 7.73
C LEU A 88 -1.27 9.03 7.84
N TYR A 89 -0.61 7.98 8.29
CA TYR A 89 0.83 7.84 8.33
C TYR A 89 1.23 6.80 7.29
N ILE A 90 2.31 7.04 6.56
CA ILE A 90 2.75 6.18 5.46
C ILE A 90 4.21 5.82 5.67
N TYR A 91 4.52 4.54 5.52
CA TYR A 91 5.87 4.02 5.39
C TYR A 91 6.03 3.32 4.05
N ALA A 92 7.06 3.66 3.28
CA ALA A 92 7.38 3.00 2.03
C ALA A 92 8.63 2.11 2.17
N VAL A 93 8.50 0.85 1.76
CA VAL A 93 9.62 -0.10 1.73
C VAL A 93 10.62 0.29 0.63
N ASP A 94 10.14 0.74 -0.53
CA ASP A 94 11.00 1.26 -1.60
C ASP A 94 11.75 2.52 -1.15
N ASP A 95 13.07 2.48 -1.21
CA ASP A 95 13.94 3.54 -0.68
C ASP A 95 13.75 4.87 -1.43
N LYS A 96 13.59 4.81 -2.76
CA LYS A 96 13.39 6.00 -3.59
C LYS A 96 12.06 6.67 -3.26
N LEU A 97 10.98 5.88 -3.14
CA LEU A 97 9.68 6.39 -2.73
C LEU A 97 9.73 6.98 -1.31
N ARG A 98 10.42 6.31 -0.38
CA ARG A 98 10.59 6.81 1.00
C ARG A 98 11.35 8.13 1.04
N GLU A 99 12.41 8.29 0.26
CA GLU A 99 13.16 9.54 0.13
C GLU A 99 12.24 10.67 -0.41
N LYS A 100 11.49 10.40 -1.47
CA LYS A 100 10.55 11.39 -2.05
C LYS A 100 9.47 11.81 -1.06
N LEU A 101 8.84 10.86 -0.37
CA LEU A 101 7.82 11.15 0.65
C LEU A 101 8.40 11.98 1.81
N THR A 102 9.61 11.65 2.26
CA THR A 102 10.29 12.39 3.34
C THR A 102 10.66 13.81 2.92
N GLY A 103 11.13 13.99 1.68
CA GLY A 103 11.42 15.31 1.11
C GLY A 103 10.18 16.20 1.02
N LEU A 104 9.04 15.64 0.60
CA LEU A 104 7.76 16.36 0.55
C LEU A 104 7.28 16.80 1.93
N ASN A 105 7.48 15.98 2.97
CA ASN A 105 7.05 16.30 4.32
C ASN A 105 7.84 17.47 4.94
N ARG A 106 9.09 17.68 4.52
CA ARG A 106 9.95 18.78 4.99
C ARG A 106 9.64 20.13 4.35
N LEU A 107 8.83 20.14 3.30
CA LEU A 107 8.41 21.36 2.59
C LEU A 107 7.11 21.96 3.17
N LYS A 108 6.56 21.36 4.24
CA LYS A 108 5.43 21.88 5.01
C LYS A 108 5.89 22.70 6.20
#